data_AF-A0A1L9B4D1-F1
#
_entry.id   AF-A0A1L9B4D1-F1
#
_cell.length_a   1.000
_cell.length_b   1.000
_cell.length_c   1.000
_cell.angle_alpha   90.00
_cell.angle_beta   90.00
_cell.angle_gamma   90.00
#
_symmetry.space_group_name_H-M   'P 1'
#
loop_
_entity.id
_entity.type
_entity.pdbx_description
1 polymer ?
#
loop_
_entity_poly.entity_id
_entity_poly.type
_entity_poly.pdbx_seq_one_letter_code
_entity_poly.pdbx_strand_id
1 'polypeptide(L)'
;MSQPRLVLFLADIEGNLTALRQTLSRACETAHVPLPDVRWVEAATPMTDAGWRVAEVKLQPSGGKAVPEDHLDSLVRAVARDFRDQAVGLYTDKAGSYGRASLSEPGRPSRSLEGEYIDVVRQTARWLGVEAPVLGRLLDGGATARNLLAAAVDFGNEEPQQGAASQGKPSRRGEQPPAPPPEPDEDDRFVEAKLVEARRLMEQYLSHRK
;
A
#
# COMPACT_ATOMS: atom_id res chain seq x y z
N MET A 1 -7.13 -14.11 -19.29
CA MET A 1 -5.73 -13.87 -18.89
C MET A 1 -5.63 -12.45 -18.36
N SER A 2 -5.13 -12.25 -17.15
CA SER A 2 -4.99 -10.90 -16.59
C SER A 2 -3.84 -10.19 -17.32
N GLN A 3 -4.10 -9.03 -17.91
CA GLN A 3 -3.05 -8.22 -18.52
C GLN A 3 -2.31 -7.43 -17.45
N PRO A 4 -1.01 -7.15 -17.63
CA PRO A 4 -0.28 -6.25 -16.75
C PRO A 4 -0.91 -4.86 -16.80
N ARG A 5 -0.91 -4.16 -15.67
CA ARG A 5 -1.50 -2.82 -15.51
C ARG A 5 -0.49 -1.86 -14.92
N LEU A 6 -0.43 -0.66 -15.48
CA LEU A 6 0.29 0.47 -14.92
C LEU A 6 -0.70 1.58 -14.58
N VAL A 7 -0.70 1.99 -13.31
CA VAL A 7 -1.59 3.01 -12.76
C VAL A 7 -0.76 4.11 -12.13
N LEU A 8 -1.13 5.36 -12.37
CA LEU A 8 -0.54 6.55 -11.78
C LEU A 8 -1.60 7.22 -10.88
N PHE A 9 -1.20 7.58 -9.67
CA PHE A 9 -1.96 8.35 -8.70
C PHE A 9 -1.31 9.71 -8.57
N LEU A 10 -2.10 10.77 -8.71
CA LEU A 10 -1.66 12.15 -8.60
C LEU A 10 -2.48 12.84 -7.51
N ALA A 11 -1.78 13.49 -6.57
CA ALA A 11 -2.42 14.31 -5.55
C ALA A 11 -3.13 15.50 -6.23
N ASP A 12 -4.38 15.77 -5.81
CA ASP A 12 -5.44 16.50 -6.52
C ASP A 12 -4.99 17.71 -7.35
N ILE A 13 -4.72 17.42 -8.62
CA ILE A 13 -4.42 18.42 -9.64
C ILE A 13 -5.71 18.78 -10.33
N GLU A 14 -6.03 20.07 -10.44
CA GLU A 14 -6.99 20.59 -11.41
C GLU A 14 -6.64 20.05 -12.80
N GLY A 15 -7.33 18.97 -13.17
CA GLY A 15 -6.81 17.97 -14.09
C GLY A 15 -6.59 18.47 -15.50
N ASN A 16 -5.34 18.47 -15.94
CA ASN A 16 -5.01 18.62 -17.35
C ASN A 16 -4.40 17.31 -17.87
N LEU A 17 -5.25 16.47 -18.49
CA LEU A 17 -4.80 15.22 -19.14
C LEU A 17 -3.74 15.51 -20.22
N THR A 18 -3.86 16.64 -20.91
CA THR A 18 -2.91 17.07 -21.93
C THR A 18 -1.54 17.35 -21.32
N ALA A 19 -1.49 18.00 -20.15
CA ALA A 19 -0.24 18.22 -19.42
C ALA A 19 0.38 16.88 -18.99
N LEU A 20 -0.42 15.95 -18.47
CA LEU A 20 0.07 14.62 -18.08
C LEU A 20 0.67 13.87 -19.27
N ARG A 21 -0.01 13.90 -20.42
CA ARG A 21 0.48 13.29 -21.67
C ARG A 21 1.78 13.93 -22.14
N GLN A 22 1.91 15.26 -22.04
CA GLN A 22 3.14 15.96 -22.40
C GLN A 22 4.31 15.58 -21.48
N THR A 23 4.08 15.53 -20.17
CA THR A 23 5.09 15.08 -19.20
C THR A 23 5.53 13.65 -19.47
N LEU A 24 4.58 12.74 -19.68
CA LEU A 24 4.87 11.34 -20.00
C LEU A 24 5.57 11.20 -21.35
N SER A 25 5.23 11.99 -22.37
CA SER A 25 5.94 12.00 -23.66
C SER A 25 7.41 12.34 -23.48
N ARG A 26 7.72 13.44 -22.79
CA ARG A 26 9.11 13.85 -22.54
C ARG A 26 9.88 12.80 -21.74
N ALA A 27 9.24 12.21 -20.74
CA ALA A 27 9.86 11.18 -19.91
C ALA A 27 10.11 9.88 -20.70
N CYS A 28 9.17 9.46 -21.55
CA CYS A 28 9.31 8.29 -22.42
C CYS A 28 10.36 8.52 -23.52
N GLU A 29 10.41 9.71 -24.12
CA GLU A 29 11.45 10.10 -25.09
C GLU A 29 12.84 10.02 -24.46
N THR A 30 13.00 10.53 -23.23
CA THR A 30 14.27 10.44 -22.48
C THR A 30 14.64 8.99 -22.18
N ALA A 31 13.66 8.15 -21.85
CA ALA A 31 13.85 6.73 -21.58
C ALA A 31 13.95 5.86 -22.85
N HIS A 32 13.76 6.43 -24.05
CA HIS A 32 13.71 5.70 -25.33
C HIS A 32 12.61 4.61 -25.37
N VAL A 33 11.46 4.90 -24.75
CA VAL A 33 10.31 4.00 -24.60
C VAL A 33 9.14 4.50 -25.48
N PRO A 34 8.29 3.61 -26.02
CA PRO A 34 7.07 4.03 -26.73
C PRO A 34 6.13 4.86 -25.83
N LEU A 35 5.51 5.88 -26.42
CA LEU A 35 4.52 6.71 -25.73
C LEU A 35 3.30 5.86 -25.33
N PRO A 36 2.95 5.79 -24.04
CA PRO A 36 1.79 5.04 -23.63
C PRO A 36 0.49 5.84 -23.80
N ASP A 37 -0.62 5.13 -24.06
CA ASP A 37 -1.96 5.72 -24.04
C ASP A 37 -2.44 5.87 -22.59
N VAL A 38 -2.83 7.09 -22.22
CA VAL A 38 -3.16 7.46 -20.83
C VAL A 38 -4.59 7.98 -20.78
N ARG A 39 -5.36 7.45 -19.82
CA ARG A 39 -6.74 7.84 -19.55
C ARG A 39 -6.97 8.05 -18.05
N TRP A 40 -7.80 9.03 -17.71
CA TRP A 40 -8.33 9.11 -16.35
C TRP A 40 -9.29 7.96 -16.08
N VAL A 41 -9.18 7.38 -14.89
CA VAL A 41 -10.10 6.36 -14.39
C VAL A 41 -10.98 7.03 -13.34
N GLU A 42 -12.27 6.71 -13.39
CA GLU A 42 -13.19 7.10 -12.31
C GLU A 42 -12.78 6.34 -11.05
N ALA A 43 -12.15 7.08 -10.14
CA ALA A 43 -11.63 6.51 -8.91
C ALA A 43 -12.79 6.26 -7.93
N ALA A 44 -12.70 5.20 -7.13
CA ALA A 44 -13.66 4.97 -6.06
C ALA A 44 -13.64 6.15 -5.08
N THR A 45 -14.79 6.47 -4.47
CA THR A 45 -14.95 7.59 -3.52
C THR A 45 -13.83 7.70 -2.48
N PRO A 46 -13.33 6.61 -1.87
CA PRO A 46 -12.23 6.72 -0.91
C PRO A 46 -10.91 7.22 -1.50
N MET A 47 -10.67 7.04 -2.81
CA MET A 47 -9.48 7.58 -3.48
C MET A 47 -9.61 9.10 -3.67
N THR A 48 -10.80 9.55 -4.09
CA THR A 48 -11.09 10.97 -4.27
C THR A 48 -11.11 11.70 -2.93
N ASP A 49 -11.65 11.09 -1.88
CA ASP A 49 -11.67 11.64 -0.52
C ASP A 49 -10.25 11.78 0.06
N ALA A 50 -9.36 10.85 -0.28
CA ALA A 50 -7.93 10.93 0.04
C ALA A 50 -7.16 11.91 -0.86
N GLY A 51 -7.84 12.62 -1.77
CA GLY A 51 -7.23 13.62 -2.64
C GLY A 51 -6.46 13.05 -3.83
N TRP A 52 -6.73 11.81 -4.25
CA TRP A 52 -6.02 11.17 -5.35
C TRP A 52 -6.86 11.09 -6.63
N ARG A 53 -6.25 11.50 -7.75
CA ARG A 53 -6.74 11.20 -9.10
C ARG A 53 -5.99 10.03 -9.70
N VAL A 54 -6.71 9.15 -10.37
CA VAL A 54 -6.18 7.90 -10.90
C VAL A 54 -6.11 7.98 -12.43
N ALA A 55 -4.92 7.81 -12.99
CA ALA A 55 -4.70 7.63 -14.42
C ALA A 55 -4.24 6.20 -14.70
N GLU A 56 -4.86 5.56 -15.69
CA GLU A 56 -4.41 4.27 -16.19
C GLU A 56 -3.59 4.47 -17.46
N VAL A 57 -2.46 3.78 -17.50
CA VAL A 57 -1.49 3.79 -18.59
C VAL A 57 -1.58 2.45 -19.29
N LYS A 58 -2.06 2.43 -20.54
CA LYS A 58 -2.14 1.19 -21.32
C LYS A 58 -0.74 0.77 -21.74
N LEU A 59 -0.36 -0.41 -21.27
CA LEU A 59 0.87 -1.07 -21.67
C LEU A 59 0.64 -1.77 -23.00
N GLN A 60 1.47 -1.46 -23.99
CA GLN A 60 1.48 -2.20 -25.25
C GLN A 60 2.51 -3.33 -25.13
N PRO A 61 2.18 -4.56 -25.54
CA PRO A 61 3.12 -5.68 -25.52
C PRO A 61 4.30 -5.33 -26.41
N SER A 62 5.43 -5.07 -25.76
CA SER A 62 6.67 -4.77 -26.43
C SER A 62 7.35 -6.08 -26.75
N GLY A 63 7.44 -6.43 -28.03
CA GLY A 63 8.21 -7.58 -28.51
C GLY A 63 9.72 -7.38 -28.36
N GLY A 64 10.22 -7.15 -27.14
CA GLY A 64 11.64 -7.02 -26.81
C GLY A 64 12.23 -5.60 -26.78
N LYS A 65 11.41 -4.54 -26.78
CA LYS A 65 11.85 -3.15 -26.54
C LYS A 65 11.67 -2.75 -25.08
N ALA A 66 12.41 -1.74 -24.62
CA ALA A 66 12.21 -1.13 -23.31
C ALA A 66 10.75 -0.72 -23.10
N VAL A 67 10.18 -1.10 -21.96
CA VAL A 67 8.78 -0.89 -21.61
C VAL A 67 8.65 0.20 -20.55
N PRO A 68 7.52 0.96 -20.52
CA PRO A 68 7.34 2.04 -19.54
C PRO A 68 7.48 1.59 -18.09
N GLU A 69 7.14 0.34 -17.79
CA GLU A 69 7.26 -0.28 -16.47
C GLU A 69 8.71 -0.36 -15.93
N ASP A 70 9.71 -0.55 -16.80
CA ASP A 70 11.12 -0.59 -16.40
C ASP A 70 11.59 0.77 -15.85
N HIS A 71 11.00 1.84 -16.38
CA HIS A 71 11.34 3.23 -16.08
C HIS A 71 10.34 3.91 -15.14
N LEU A 72 9.57 3.12 -14.36
CA LEU A 72 8.52 3.61 -13.45
C LEU A 72 9.01 4.77 -12.58
N ASP A 73 10.19 4.65 -11.97
CA ASP A 73 10.74 5.68 -11.09
C ASP A 73 10.98 7.01 -11.80
N SER A 74 11.51 6.95 -13.02
CA SER A 74 11.74 8.13 -13.86
C SER A 74 10.44 8.79 -14.28
N LEU A 75 9.43 7.98 -14.65
CA LEU A 75 8.11 8.47 -15.03
C LEU A 75 7.43 9.17 -13.85
N VAL A 76 7.36 8.51 -12.69
CA VAL A 76 6.72 9.05 -11.48
C VAL A 76 7.44 10.31 -11.00
N ARG A 77 8.78 10.34 -11.07
CA ARG A 77 9.56 11.53 -10.73
C ARG A 77 9.31 12.69 -11.68
N ALA A 78 9.20 12.43 -12.98
CA ALA A 78 8.87 13.47 -13.97
C ALA A 78 7.49 14.07 -13.71
N VAL A 79 6.51 13.22 -13.41
CA VAL A 79 5.15 13.63 -13.03
C VAL A 79 5.18 14.48 -11.77
N ALA A 80 5.78 14.00 -10.68
CA ALA A 80 5.86 14.76 -9.43
C ALA A 80 6.54 16.14 -9.61
N ARG A 81 7.56 16.21 -10.47
CA ARG A 81 8.27 17.47 -10.75
C ARG A 81 7.42 18.47 -11.54
N ASP A 82 6.77 18.03 -12.61
CA ASP A 82 6.01 18.91 -13.49
C ASP A 82 4.73 19.42 -12.83
N PHE A 83 4.09 18.56 -12.05
CA PHE A 83 2.87 18.90 -11.33
C PHE A 83 3.12 19.51 -9.95
N ARG A 84 4.38 19.51 -9.49
CA ARG A 84 4.80 20.03 -8.17
C ARG A 84 4.01 19.44 -7.01
N ASP A 85 3.61 18.19 -7.15
CA ASP A 85 2.86 17.46 -6.14
C ASP A 85 3.32 16.00 -6.04
N GLN A 86 2.79 15.28 -5.05
CA GLN A 86 3.05 13.87 -4.83
C GLN A 86 2.46 13.03 -5.97
N ALA A 87 3.26 12.12 -6.48
CA ALA A 87 2.85 11.15 -7.48
C ALA A 87 3.25 9.74 -7.05
N VAL A 88 2.35 8.77 -7.26
CA VAL A 88 2.61 7.36 -7.04
C VAL A 88 2.36 6.61 -8.34
N GLY A 89 3.29 5.76 -8.76
CA GLY A 89 3.10 4.82 -9.85
C GLY A 89 3.06 3.40 -9.31
N LEU A 90 2.18 2.59 -9.87
CA LEU A 90 1.99 1.19 -9.52
C LEU A 90 1.90 0.35 -10.78
N TYR A 91 2.88 -0.53 -10.96
CA TYR A 91 2.87 -1.59 -11.95
C TYR A 91 2.48 -2.91 -11.27
N THR A 92 1.60 -3.67 -11.90
CA THR A 92 1.19 -4.99 -11.42
C THR A 92 1.07 -5.97 -12.57
N ASP A 93 1.72 -7.12 -12.42
CA ASP A 93 1.54 -8.29 -13.26
C ASP A 93 1.00 -9.46 -12.42
N LYS A 94 -0.31 -9.69 -12.55
CA LYS A 94 -1.00 -10.77 -11.86
C LYS A 94 -0.62 -12.15 -12.40
N ALA A 95 -0.20 -12.26 -13.66
CA ALA A 95 0.22 -13.55 -14.21
C ALA A 95 1.53 -14.01 -13.56
N GLY A 96 2.47 -13.09 -13.36
CA GLY A 96 3.73 -13.30 -12.65
C GLY A 96 3.66 -13.17 -11.12
N SER A 97 2.50 -12.82 -10.55
CA SER A 97 2.35 -12.46 -9.11
C SER A 97 3.34 -11.39 -8.63
N TYR A 98 3.69 -10.47 -9.52
CA TYR A 98 4.74 -9.49 -9.32
C TYR A 98 4.16 -8.07 -9.35
N GLY A 99 4.74 -7.18 -8.56
CA GLY A 99 4.40 -5.76 -8.56
C GLY A 99 5.62 -4.88 -8.35
N ARG A 100 5.50 -3.64 -8.82
CA ARG A 100 6.46 -2.57 -8.53
C ARG A 100 5.70 -1.28 -8.27
N ALA A 101 6.09 -0.56 -7.24
CA ALA A 101 5.52 0.72 -6.91
C ALA A 101 6.63 1.76 -6.72
N SER A 102 6.33 3.00 -7.08
CA SER A 102 7.23 4.13 -6.93
C SER A 102 6.45 5.32 -6.43
N LEU A 103 6.96 5.97 -5.39
CA LEU A 103 6.42 7.19 -4.82
C LEU A 103 7.45 8.30 -4.99
N SER A 104 7.05 9.41 -5.59
CA SER A 104 7.89 10.60 -5.70
C SER A 104 7.17 11.81 -5.11
N GLU A 105 7.93 12.61 -4.37
CA GLU A 105 7.53 13.91 -3.84
C GLU A 105 8.46 14.98 -4.45
N PRO A 106 7.97 16.20 -4.72
CA PRO A 106 8.80 17.29 -5.18
C PRO A 106 9.94 17.57 -4.19
N GLY A 107 11.18 17.60 -4.69
CA GLY A 107 12.37 17.91 -3.86
C GLY A 107 12.85 16.78 -2.96
N ARG A 108 12.28 15.57 -3.04
CA ARG A 108 12.75 14.39 -2.31
C ARG A 108 13.15 13.26 -3.25
N PRO A 109 14.07 12.37 -2.84
CA PRO A 109 14.34 11.16 -3.61
C PRO A 109 13.08 10.28 -3.68
N SER A 110 12.89 9.62 -4.82
CA SER A 110 11.80 8.66 -5.00
C SER A 110 12.01 7.44 -4.11
N ARG A 111 10.90 6.90 -3.58
CA ARG A 111 10.85 5.67 -2.80
C ARG A 111 10.24 4.59 -3.68
N SER A 112 10.95 3.47 -3.85
CA SER A 112 10.51 2.39 -4.73
C SER A 112 10.43 1.07 -3.97
N LEU A 113 9.46 0.24 -4.34
CA LEU A 113 9.26 -1.10 -3.82
C LEU A 113 9.03 -2.05 -4.99
N GLU A 114 9.60 -3.23 -4.92
CA GLU A 114 9.43 -4.31 -5.88
C GLU A 114 9.26 -5.62 -5.12
N GLY A 115 8.42 -6.52 -5.61
CA GLY A 115 8.24 -7.84 -4.99
C GLY A 115 6.89 -8.48 -5.31
N GLU A 116 6.36 -9.20 -4.34
CA GLU A 116 5.07 -9.88 -4.49
C GLU A 116 3.93 -8.88 -4.66
N TYR A 117 3.02 -9.21 -5.57
CA TYR A 117 1.87 -8.39 -5.92
C TYR A 117 1.08 -7.90 -4.68
N ILE A 118 0.83 -8.79 -3.70
CA ILE A 118 0.03 -8.47 -2.51
C ILE A 118 0.74 -7.46 -1.60
N ASP A 119 2.05 -7.62 -1.40
CA ASP A 119 2.84 -6.72 -0.54
C ASP A 119 2.98 -5.34 -1.16
N VAL A 120 3.20 -5.29 -2.48
CA VAL A 120 3.27 -4.05 -3.24
C VAL A 120 1.94 -3.29 -3.18
N VAL A 121 0.81 -3.98 -3.31
CA VAL A 121 -0.52 -3.38 -3.16
C VAL A 121 -0.73 -2.86 -1.74
N ARG A 122 -0.39 -3.63 -0.71
CA ARG A 122 -0.50 -3.20 0.69
C ARG A 122 0.34 -1.95 0.98
N GLN A 123 1.60 -1.95 0.55
CA GLN A 123 2.48 -0.81 0.78
C GLN A 123 2.03 0.43 0.00
N THR A 124 1.56 0.25 -1.23
CA THR A 124 1.04 1.35 -2.04
C THR A 124 -0.21 1.95 -1.41
N ALA A 125 -1.12 1.12 -0.89
CA ALA A 125 -2.30 1.60 -0.17
C ALA A 125 -1.93 2.46 1.05
N ARG A 126 -0.89 2.06 1.80
CA ARG A 126 -0.35 2.87 2.92
C ARG A 126 0.19 4.22 2.45
N TRP A 127 0.89 4.28 1.32
CA TRP A 127 1.37 5.55 0.76
C TRP A 127 0.24 6.48 0.31
N LEU A 128 -0.83 5.91 -0.23
CA LEU A 128 -2.02 6.65 -0.65
C LEU A 128 -2.94 7.02 0.52
N GLY A 129 -2.69 6.50 1.74
CA GLY A 129 -3.50 6.76 2.92
C GLY A 129 -4.88 6.08 2.87
N VAL A 130 -4.97 4.92 2.21
CA VAL A 130 -6.24 4.23 1.92
C VAL A 130 -6.16 2.74 2.25
N GLU A 131 -7.32 2.12 2.39
CA GLU A 131 -7.43 0.70 2.69
C GLU A 131 -6.97 -0.17 1.51
N ALA A 132 -6.11 -1.17 1.77
CA ALA A 132 -5.60 -2.07 0.73
C ALA A 132 -6.70 -2.79 -0.09
N PRO A 133 -7.84 -3.22 0.50
CA PRO A 133 -8.96 -3.76 -0.26
C PRO A 133 -9.64 -2.76 -1.22
N VAL A 134 -9.55 -1.44 -0.97
CA VAL A 134 -10.05 -0.42 -1.91
C VAL A 134 -9.16 -0.40 -3.15
N LEU A 135 -7.84 -0.36 -2.95
CA LEU A 135 -6.87 -0.41 -4.04
C LEU A 135 -6.97 -1.74 -4.82
N GLY A 136 -7.11 -2.87 -4.13
CA GLY A 136 -7.32 -4.18 -4.76
C GLY A 136 -8.55 -4.22 -5.67
N ARG A 137 -9.67 -3.60 -5.26
CA ARG A 137 -10.89 -3.50 -6.10
C ARG A 137 -10.65 -2.69 -7.37
N LEU A 138 -9.90 -1.60 -7.29
CA LEU A 138 -9.53 -0.78 -8.45
C LEU A 138 -8.65 -1.56 -9.45
N LEU A 139 -7.77 -2.43 -8.95
CA LEU A 139 -6.79 -3.16 -9.76
C LEU A 139 -7.34 -4.42 -10.44
N ASP A 140 -8.28 -5.14 -9.84
CA ASP A 140 -8.76 -6.39 -10.44
C ASP A 140 -10.25 -6.69 -10.24
N GLY A 141 -11.05 -5.66 -9.93
CA GLY A 141 -12.50 -5.82 -9.74
C GLY A 141 -12.86 -6.57 -8.46
N GLY A 142 -11.90 -6.82 -7.56
CA GLY A 142 -12.16 -7.27 -6.19
C GLY A 142 -11.69 -8.69 -5.84
N ALA A 143 -11.06 -9.42 -6.76
CA ALA A 143 -10.45 -10.71 -6.41
C ALA A 143 -9.27 -10.52 -5.45
N THR A 144 -8.44 -9.50 -5.68
CA THR A 144 -7.34 -9.11 -4.80
C THR A 144 -7.86 -8.59 -3.47
N ALA A 145 -8.95 -7.81 -3.50
CA ALA A 145 -9.57 -7.32 -2.28
C ALA A 145 -10.08 -8.49 -1.41
N ARG A 146 -10.67 -9.53 -2.01
CA ARG A 146 -11.07 -10.74 -1.28
C ARG A 146 -9.87 -11.46 -0.67
N ASN A 147 -8.77 -11.62 -1.41
CA ASN A 147 -7.56 -12.27 -0.89
C ASN A 147 -6.92 -11.45 0.25
N LEU A 148 -6.89 -10.13 0.12
CA LEU A 148 -6.40 -9.23 1.16
C LEU A 148 -7.26 -9.29 2.43
N LEU A 149 -8.58 -9.34 2.26
CA LEU A 149 -9.52 -9.49 3.37
C LEU A 149 -9.41 -10.87 4.03
N ALA A 150 -9.32 -11.94 3.24
CA ALA A 150 -9.11 -13.30 3.76
C ALA A 150 -7.80 -13.40 4.55
N ALA A 151 -6.70 -12.88 4.01
CA ALA A 151 -5.43 -12.84 4.72
C ALA A 151 -5.50 -12.01 6.01
N ALA A 152 -6.27 -10.90 6.03
CA ALA A 152 -6.47 -10.12 7.24
C ALA A 152 -7.30 -10.87 8.31
N VAL A 153 -8.21 -11.76 7.88
CA VAL A 153 -8.98 -12.64 8.78
C VAL A 153 -8.12 -13.79 9.30
N ASP A 154 -7.21 -14.35 8.49
CA ASP A 154 -6.29 -15.41 8.92
C ASP A 154 -5.32 -14.92 10.01
N PHE A 155 -4.80 -13.68 9.89
CA PHE A 155 -4.04 -13.05 10.99
C PHE A 155 -4.88 -12.70 12.22
N GLY A 156 -6.21 -12.68 12.09
CA GLY A 156 -7.14 -12.54 13.22
C GLY A 156 -7.47 -13.86 13.92
N ASN A 157 -6.93 -14.99 13.43
CA ASN A 157 -7.22 -16.33 13.94
C ASN A 157 -5.97 -17.11 14.38
N GLU A 158 -4.79 -16.49 14.32
CA GLU A 158 -3.55 -17.00 14.94
C GLU A 158 -3.41 -16.43 16.36
N GLU A 159 -4.27 -16.89 17.27
CA GLU A 159 -3.83 -17.08 18.65
C GLU A 159 -2.77 -18.19 18.65
N PRO A 160 -1.67 -18.07 19.41
CA PRO A 160 -0.59 -19.04 19.39
C PRO A 160 -1.05 -20.37 19.99
N GLN A 161 -1.47 -21.29 19.12
CA GLN A 161 -1.74 -22.67 19.49
C GLN A 161 -0.40 -23.40 19.68
N GLN A 162 0.17 -23.26 20.88
CA GLN A 162 1.15 -24.21 21.38
C GLN A 162 0.50 -25.60 21.45
N GLY A 163 1.14 -26.58 20.82
CA GLY A 163 1.15 -27.95 21.30
C GLY A 163 -0.06 -28.81 20.95
N ALA A 164 0.15 -29.65 19.94
CA ALA A 164 -0.65 -30.82 19.59
C ALA A 164 -1.22 -31.63 20.78
N ALA A 165 -2.52 -31.93 20.73
CA ALA A 165 -3.05 -33.24 21.05
C ALA A 165 -4.39 -33.47 20.34
N SER A 166 -4.57 -34.70 19.92
CA SER A 166 -5.57 -35.19 18.99
C SER A 166 -6.94 -35.46 19.63
N GLN A 167 -7.93 -35.63 18.74
CA GLN A 167 -9.19 -36.38 18.89
C GLN A 167 -10.46 -35.63 19.37
N GLY A 168 -11.44 -35.57 18.46
CA GLY A 168 -12.69 -36.33 18.65
C GLY A 168 -13.89 -35.67 19.33
N LYS A 169 -14.79 -35.13 18.49
CA LYS A 169 -16.27 -35.03 18.64
C LYS A 169 -16.90 -34.14 19.75
N PRO A 170 -18.11 -33.60 19.49
CA PRO A 170 -18.70 -32.49 20.25
C PRO A 170 -19.72 -32.95 21.31
N SER A 171 -19.81 -32.27 22.46
CA SER A 171 -21.03 -32.21 23.28
C SER A 171 -21.00 -31.17 24.42
N ARG A 172 -22.08 -30.35 24.42
CA ARG A 172 -22.91 -29.85 25.55
C ARG A 172 -22.31 -28.91 26.63
N ARG A 173 -22.78 -27.66 26.55
CA ARG A 173 -23.53 -26.87 27.57
C ARG A 173 -23.28 -27.25 29.05
N GLY A 174 -22.59 -26.37 29.77
CA GLY A 174 -22.53 -26.34 31.23
C GLY A 174 -21.69 -25.15 31.71
N GLU A 175 -22.24 -24.33 32.60
CA GLU A 175 -21.66 -23.12 33.17
C GLU A 175 -20.26 -23.34 33.77
N GLN A 176 -19.30 -22.47 33.41
CA GLN A 176 -17.96 -22.44 34.01
C GLN A 176 -17.76 -21.06 34.65
N PRO A 177 -17.36 -20.97 35.94
CA PRO A 177 -17.19 -19.70 36.63
C PRO A 177 -16.06 -18.87 35.98
N PRO A 178 -16.09 -17.52 36.08
CA PRO A 178 -15.12 -16.67 35.39
C PRO A 178 -13.71 -17.01 35.85
N ALA A 179 -12.84 -17.28 34.87
CA ALA A 179 -11.44 -17.54 35.12
C ALA A 179 -10.80 -16.33 35.83
N PRO A 180 -9.84 -16.55 36.76
CA PRO A 180 -9.10 -15.46 37.39
C PRO A 180 -8.42 -14.60 36.31
N PRO A 181 -8.25 -13.28 36.55
CA PRO A 181 -7.66 -12.39 35.58
C PRO A 181 -6.30 -12.91 35.13
N PRO A 182 -5.99 -12.86 33.82
CA PRO A 182 -4.74 -13.36 33.29
C PRO A 182 -3.58 -12.68 34.00
N GLU A 183 -2.55 -13.46 34.34
CA GLU A 183 -1.31 -12.89 34.87
C GLU A 183 -0.72 -11.93 33.83
N PRO A 184 -0.17 -10.77 34.24
CA PRO A 184 0.36 -9.80 33.29
C PRO A 184 1.51 -10.44 32.50
N ASP A 185 1.33 -10.48 31.18
CA ASP A 185 2.26 -11.06 30.23
C ASP A 185 3.56 -10.23 30.17
N GLU A 186 4.59 -10.76 29.50
CA GLU A 186 5.89 -10.05 29.39
C GLU A 186 5.74 -8.66 28.75
N ASP A 187 4.77 -8.50 27.85
CA ASP A 187 4.43 -7.23 27.22
C ASP A 187 3.81 -6.24 28.21
N ASP A 188 2.93 -6.70 29.11
CA ASP A 188 2.36 -5.85 30.16
C ASP A 188 3.43 -5.33 31.11
N ARG A 189 4.39 -6.19 31.47
CA ARG A 189 5.54 -5.80 32.32
C ARG A 189 6.45 -4.81 31.61
N PHE A 190 6.65 -4.97 30.30
CA PHE A 190 7.43 -4.03 29.51
C PHE A 190 6.76 -2.67 29.41
N VAL A 191 5.44 -2.63 29.18
CA VAL A 191 4.65 -1.39 29.15
C VAL A 191 4.68 -0.69 30.50
N GLU A 192 4.49 -1.42 31.60
CA GLU A 192 4.60 -0.85 32.95
C GLU A 192 5.99 -0.27 33.23
N ALA A 193 7.05 -0.98 32.85
CA ALA A 193 8.43 -0.48 33.00
C ALA A 193 8.64 0.82 32.21
N LYS A 194 8.11 0.90 30.98
CA LYS A 194 8.19 2.11 30.15
C LYS A 194 7.36 3.27 30.70
N LEU A 195 6.19 2.99 31.28
CA LEU A 195 5.36 4.01 31.93
C LEU A 195 6.03 4.57 33.19
N VAL A 196 6.74 3.75 33.96
CA VAL A 196 7.53 4.20 35.12
C VAL A 196 8.71 5.07 34.68
N GLU A 197 9.43 4.66 33.63
CA GLU A 197 10.54 5.42 33.06
C GLU A 197 10.06 6.80 32.55
N ALA A 198 8.92 6.84 31.86
CA ALA A 198 8.32 8.07 31.37
C ALA A 198 7.89 9.02 32.50
N ARG A 199 7.28 8.51 33.58
CA ARG A 199 6.92 9.34 34.75
C ARG A 199 8.13 9.98 35.40
N ARG A 200 9.22 9.21 35.56
CA ARG A 200 10.47 9.72 36.13
C ARG A 200 11.07 10.84 35.28
N LEU A 201 11.05 10.72 33.95
CA LEU A 201 11.52 11.78 33.04
C LEU A 201 10.65 13.04 33.12
N MET A 202 9.33 12.89 33.26
CA MET A 202 8.42 14.02 33.45
C MET A 202 8.67 14.75 34.78
N GLU A 203 8.89 14.01 35.87
CA GLU A 203 9.22 14.60 37.17
C GLU A 203 10.56 15.35 37.14
N GLN A 204 11.58 14.80 36.47
CA GLN A 204 12.84 15.49 36.24
C GLN A 204 12.64 16.78 35.43
N TYR A 205 11.83 16.74 34.38
CA TYR A 205 11.54 17.92 33.58
C TYR A 205 10.81 19.01 34.39
N LEU A 206 9.89 18.61 35.27
CA LEU A 206 9.18 19.53 36.16
C LEU A 206 10.08 20.10 37.26
N SER A 207 11.03 19.32 37.79
CA SER A 207 11.98 19.79 38.81
C SER A 207 13.04 20.73 38.24
N HIS A 208 13.41 20.58 36.96
CA HIS A 208 14.36 21.46 36.26
C HIS A 208 13.74 22.79 35.79
N ARG A 209 12.42 22.98 35.96
CA ARG A 209 11.67 24.19 35.54
C ARG A 209 11.31 25.14 36.69
N LYS A 210 11.81 24.88 37.90
CA LYS A 210 11.79 25.79 39.07
C LYS A 210 13.19 26.32 39.34
#